data_AF-A0A6D1A8B1-F1
#
_entry.id   AF-A0A6D1A8B1-F1
#
_cell.length_a   1.000
_cell.length_b   1.000
_cell.length_c   1.000
_cell.angle_alpha   90.00
_cell.angle_beta   90.00
_cell.angle_gamma   90.00
#
_symmetry.space_group_name_H-M   'P 1'
#
loop_
_entity.id
_entity.type
_entity.pdbx_description
1 polymer ?
#
loop_
_entity_poly.entity_id
_entity_poly.type
_entity_poly.pdbx_seq_one_letter_code
_entity_poly.pdbx_strand_id
1 'polypeptide(L)'
;YNAQPALLTTSIAVLEKFKESGITPDFTAGHSLGEYSALVAAGALSFKDAVYTVRKRGEFMNEAVPAGEGAMAAILGMDAEALKQVTDKVTEE
;
A
#
# COMPACT_ATOMS: atom_id res chain seq x y z
N TYR A 1 3.75 -13.14 1.36
CA TYR A 1 4.56 -11.92 1.15
C TYR A 1 4.89 -11.57 -0.32
N ASN A 2 4.41 -12.32 -1.34
CA ASN A 2 4.69 -12.02 -2.76
C ASN A 2 3.69 -11.04 -3.41
N ALA A 3 2.54 -10.79 -2.78
CA ALA A 3 1.52 -9.89 -3.31
C ALA A 3 2.03 -8.45 -3.46
N GLN A 4 2.81 -7.96 -2.51
CA GLN A 4 3.32 -6.58 -2.52
C GLN A 4 4.24 -6.28 -3.72
N PRO A 5 5.30 -7.07 -3.99
CA PRO A 5 6.12 -6.85 -5.18
C PRO A 5 5.37 -7.09 -6.49
N ALA A 6 4.40 -8.02 -6.52
CA ALA A 6 3.56 -8.23 -7.70
C ALA A 6 2.73 -6.97 -8.03
N LEU A 7 2.02 -6.42 -7.04
CA LEU A 7 1.24 -5.19 -7.20
C LEU A 7 2.08 -4.01 -7.65
N LEU A 8 3.26 -3.81 -7.02
CA LEU A 8 4.18 -2.75 -7.43
C LEU A 8 4.61 -2.93 -8.89
N THR A 9 5.02 -4.14 -9.27
CA THR A 9 5.49 -4.46 -10.63
C THR A 9 4.39 -4.23 -11.67
N THR A 10 3.15 -4.63 -11.36
CA THR A 10 2.00 -4.38 -12.24
C THR A 10 1.77 -2.88 -12.43
N SER A 11 1.80 -2.08 -11.36
CA SER A 11 1.65 -0.63 -11.46
C SER A 11 2.74 0.01 -12.33
N ILE A 12 3.99 -0.43 -12.20
CA ILE A 12 5.09 0.10 -13.04
C ILE A 12 4.95 -0.35 -14.49
N ALA A 13 4.53 -1.59 -14.75
CA ALA A 13 4.27 -2.05 -16.12
C ALA A 13 3.18 -1.21 -16.82
N VAL A 14 2.12 -0.83 -16.09
CA VAL A 14 1.07 0.06 -16.60
C VAL A 14 1.62 1.48 -16.83
N LEU A 15 2.43 2.01 -15.90
CA LEU A 15 3.08 3.31 -16.06
C LEU A 15 3.94 3.38 -17.32
N GLU A 16 4.71 2.34 -17.64
CA GLU A 16 5.54 2.31 -18.86
C GLU A 16 4.68 2.46 -20.12
N LYS A 17 3.45 1.94 -20.15
CA LYS A 17 2.51 2.16 -21.28
C LYS A 17 2.01 3.59 -21.38
N PHE A 18 1.80 4.26 -20.26
CA PHE A 18 1.47 5.69 -20.28
C PHE A 18 2.65 6.54 -20.78
N LYS A 19 3.87 6.22 -20.37
CA LYS A 19 5.09 6.90 -20.85
C LYS A 19 5.30 6.71 -22.36
N GLU A 20 5.13 5.49 -22.87
CA GLU A 20 5.17 5.20 -24.31
C GLU A 20 4.13 6.04 -25.10
N SER A 21 3.02 6.40 -24.46
CA SER A 21 1.96 7.24 -25.02
C SER A 21 2.20 8.74 -24.83
N GLY A 22 3.36 9.14 -24.31
CA GLY A 22 3.72 10.54 -24.08
C GLY A 22 3.06 11.20 -22.86
N ILE A 23 2.43 10.41 -21.98
CA ILE A 23 1.78 10.91 -20.77
C ILE A 23 2.81 11.00 -19.65
N THR A 24 3.00 12.20 -19.13
CA THR A 24 3.90 12.48 -18.00
C THR A 24 3.09 13.14 -16.87
N PRO A 25 3.06 12.56 -15.66
CA PRO A 25 2.34 13.14 -14.53
C PRO A 25 3.12 14.29 -13.88
N ASP A 26 2.42 15.37 -13.51
CA ASP A 26 2.99 16.44 -12.66
C ASP A 26 3.10 16.03 -11.19
N PHE A 27 2.20 15.13 -10.75
CA PHE A 27 2.12 14.63 -9.38
C PHE A 27 1.82 13.14 -9.36
N THR A 28 2.35 12.45 -8.36
CA THR A 28 2.10 11.02 -8.13
C THR A 28 1.73 10.79 -6.68
N ALA A 29 0.72 9.95 -6.43
CA ALA A 29 0.33 9.53 -5.09
C ALA A 29 -0.10 8.06 -5.12
N GLY A 30 0.00 7.38 -3.99
CA GLY A 30 -0.42 5.99 -3.87
C GLY A 30 -0.87 5.66 -2.46
N HIS A 31 -1.93 4.87 -2.35
CA HIS A 31 -2.49 4.50 -1.06
C HIS A 31 -1.76 3.27 -0.50
N SER A 32 -1.26 3.37 0.74
CA SER A 32 -0.56 2.28 1.44
C SER A 32 0.59 1.72 0.59
N LEU A 33 0.56 0.46 0.19
CA LEU A 33 1.56 -0.12 -0.71
C LEU A 33 1.75 0.69 -2.02
N GLY A 34 0.69 1.31 -2.53
CA GLY A 34 0.75 2.10 -3.76
C GLY A 34 1.72 3.28 -3.68
N GLU A 35 2.05 3.76 -2.47
CA GLU A 35 3.01 4.86 -2.28
C GLU A 35 4.39 4.51 -2.84
N TYR A 36 4.83 3.25 -2.73
CA TYR A 36 6.09 2.81 -3.32
C TYR A 36 6.06 2.86 -4.86
N SER A 37 4.92 2.52 -5.47
CA SER A 37 4.75 2.69 -6.92
C SER A 37 4.77 4.16 -7.33
N ALA A 38 4.18 5.05 -6.51
CA ALA A 38 4.21 6.50 -6.75
C ALA A 38 5.64 7.06 -6.63
N LEU A 39 6.41 6.63 -5.63
CA LEU A 39 7.81 7.03 -5.47
C LEU A 39 8.69 6.57 -6.63
N VAL A 40 8.44 5.38 -7.19
CA VAL A 40 9.11 4.92 -8.42
C VAL A 40 8.67 5.75 -9.62
N ALA A 41 7.38 6.06 -9.73
CA ALA A 41 6.86 6.90 -10.81
C ALA A 41 7.45 8.32 -10.79
N ALA A 42 7.67 8.89 -9.60
CA ALA A 42 8.32 10.17 -9.39
C ALA A 42 9.86 10.14 -9.55
N GLY A 43 10.45 8.94 -9.73
CA GLY A 43 11.91 8.78 -9.81
C GLY A 43 12.64 8.92 -8.47
N ALA A 44 11.93 9.05 -7.36
CA ALA A 44 12.51 9.16 -6.01
C ALA A 44 13.04 7.81 -5.48
N LEU A 45 12.53 6.70 -6.01
CA LEU A 45 12.96 5.34 -5.66
C LEU A 45 13.19 4.52 -6.93
N SER A 46 14.31 3.78 -7.00
CA SER A 46 14.54 2.91 -8.15
C SER A 46 13.57 1.72 -8.15
N PHE A 47 13.16 1.24 -9.32
CA PHE A 47 12.27 0.07 -9.42
C PHE A 47 12.84 -1.15 -8.68
N LYS A 48 14.15 -1.41 -8.84
CA LYS A 48 14.84 -2.53 -8.19
C LYS A 48 14.78 -2.43 -6.66
N ASP A 49 15.08 -1.25 -6.11
CA ASP A 49 15.06 -1.04 -4.66
C ASP A 49 13.63 -1.05 -4.13
N ALA A 50 12.65 -0.59 -4.91
CA ALA A 50 11.25 -0.67 -4.55
C ALA A 50 10.78 -2.12 -4.45
N VAL A 51 11.10 -2.98 -5.43
CA VAL A 51 10.77 -4.42 -5.39
C VAL A 51 11.37 -5.09 -4.15
N TYR A 52 12.65 -4.82 -3.86
CA TYR A 52 13.30 -5.33 -2.65
C TYR A 52 12.60 -4.85 -1.37
N THR A 53 12.32 -3.55 -1.29
CA THR A 53 11.70 -2.92 -0.13
C THR A 53 10.31 -3.47 0.14
N VAL A 54 9.43 -3.56 -0.86
CA VAL A 54 8.05 -4.04 -0.65
C VAL A 54 8.00 -5.55 -0.39
N ARG A 55 8.98 -6.32 -0.88
CA ARG A 55 9.16 -7.73 -0.52
C ARG A 55 9.46 -7.86 0.97
N LYS A 56 10.41 -7.07 1.49
CA LYS A 56 10.76 -7.01 2.91
C LYS A 56 9.60 -6.51 3.78
N ARG A 57 8.90 -5.46 3.35
CA ARG A 57 7.68 -4.99 4.00
C ARG A 57 6.66 -6.11 4.17
N GLY A 58 6.43 -6.91 3.12
CA GLY A 58 5.53 -8.06 3.18
C GLY A 58 6.01 -9.19 4.10
N GLU A 59 7.33 -9.38 4.25
CA GLU A 59 7.90 -10.34 5.23
C GLU A 59 7.67 -9.85 6.64
N PHE A 60 8.08 -8.61 6.95
CA PHE A 60 7.95 -8.05 8.30
C PHE A 60 6.49 -7.93 8.75
N MET A 61 5.56 -7.59 7.86
CA MET A 61 4.13 -7.60 8.20
C MET A 61 3.63 -9.00 8.58
N ASN A 62 4.13 -10.05 7.92
CA ASN A 62 3.74 -11.43 8.22
C ASN A 62 4.43 -11.97 9.47
N GLU A 63 5.64 -11.52 9.78
CA GLU A 63 6.36 -11.86 11.01
C GLU A 63 5.75 -11.17 12.23
N ALA A 64 5.27 -9.93 12.08
CA ALA A 64 4.72 -9.15 13.18
C ALA A 64 3.40 -9.73 13.72
N VAL A 65 2.53 -10.23 12.82
CA VAL A 65 1.28 -10.89 13.18
C VAL A 65 1.07 -12.11 12.29
N PRO A 66 1.15 -13.34 12.84
CA PRO A 66 0.96 -14.57 12.07
C PRO A 66 -0.39 -14.65 11.36
N ALA A 67 -0.45 -15.42 10.28
CA ALA A 67 -1.68 -15.63 9.54
C ALA A 67 -2.78 -16.25 10.43
N GLY A 68 -3.96 -15.61 10.45
CA GLY A 68 -5.09 -16.03 11.28
C GLY A 68 -5.20 -15.29 12.61
N GLU A 69 -4.18 -14.51 12.98
CA GLU A 69 -4.22 -13.60 14.12
C GLU A 69 -4.43 -12.17 13.61
N GLY A 70 -5.42 -11.47 14.16
CA GLY A 70 -5.81 -10.13 13.69
C GLY A 70 -6.63 -10.12 12.39
N ALA A 71 -7.54 -9.16 12.30
CA ALA A 71 -8.39 -8.93 11.14
C ALA A 71 -8.71 -7.45 10.98
N MET A 72 -9.25 -7.09 9.82
CA MET A 72 -9.72 -5.73 9.54
C MET A 72 -11.14 -5.79 8.98
N ALA A 73 -11.94 -4.77 9.28
CA ALA A 73 -13.27 -4.59 8.74
C ALA A 73 -13.40 -3.19 8.09
N ALA A 74 -14.13 -3.12 6.98
CA ALA A 74 -14.51 -1.84 6.38
C ALA A 74 -15.88 -1.43 6.95
N ILE A 75 -15.93 -0.27 7.62
CA ILE A 75 -17.17 0.27 8.17
C ILE A 75 -17.69 1.35 7.22
N LEU A 76 -18.93 1.19 6.77
CA LEU A 76 -19.56 2.06 5.79
C LEU A 76 -20.71 2.84 6.43
N GLY A 77 -20.77 4.16 6.19
CA GLY A 77 -21.90 5.00 6.58
C GLY A 77 -21.98 5.37 8.06
N MET A 78 -20.98 5.02 8.87
CA MET A 78 -20.87 5.47 10.25
C MET A 78 -20.00 6.73 10.33
N ASP A 79 -20.36 7.67 11.20
CA ASP A 79 -19.55 8.84 11.47
C ASP A 79 -18.23 8.46 12.17
N ALA A 80 -17.15 9.18 11.86
CA ALA A 80 -15.81 8.89 12.36
C ALA A 80 -15.71 9.02 13.89
N GLU A 81 -16.41 9.99 14.50
CA GLU A 81 -16.37 10.23 15.94
C GLU A 81 -17.09 9.11 16.68
N ALA A 82 -18.27 8.72 16.20
CA ALA A 82 -19.02 7.60 16.76
C ALA A 82 -18.26 6.28 16.62
N LEU A 83 -17.62 6.04 15.47
CA LEU A 83 -16.79 4.85 15.25
C LEU A 83 -15.61 4.83 16.25
N LYS A 84 -14.95 5.97 16.45
CA LYS A 84 -13.83 6.09 17.39
C LYS A 84 -14.26 5.75 18.81
N GLN A 85 -15.40 6.26 19.28
CA GLN A 85 -15.93 5.94 20.62
C GLN A 85 -16.14 4.44 20.82
N VAL A 86 -16.65 3.75 19.80
CA VAL A 86 -16.83 2.29 19.84
C VAL A 86 -15.48 1.57 19.92
N THR A 87 -14.52 1.94 19.06
CA THR A 87 -13.20 1.28 19.06
C THR A 87 -12.41 1.55 20.34
N ASP A 88 -12.50 2.76 20.89
CA ASP A 88 -11.85 3.13 22.15
C ASP A 88 -12.39 2.26 23.30
N LYS A 89 -13.73 2.18 23.43
CA LYS A 89 -14.38 1.36 24.46
C LYS A 89 -13.96 -0.11 24.39
N VAL A 90 -13.93 -0.70 23.20
CA VAL A 90 -13.53 -2.11 23.01
C VAL A 90 -12.03 -2.33 23.30
N THR A 91 -11.19 -1.31 23.14
CA THR A 91 -9.75 -1.40 23.41
C THR A 91 -9.43 -1.32 24.90
N GLU A 92 -10.27 -0.64 25.68
CA GLU A 92 -10.12 -0.49 27.14
C GLU A 92 -10.64 -1.71 27.93
N GLU A 93 -11.52 -2.53 27.34
CA GLU A 93 -12.03 -3.80 27.88
C GLU A 93 -11.04 -4.96 27.72
#